data_AF-A0A8T4M3N6-F1
#
_entry.id   AF-A0A8T4M3N6-F1
#
_cell.length_a   1.000
_cell.length_b   1.000
_cell.length_c   1.000
_cell.angle_alpha   90.00
_cell.angle_beta   90.00
_cell.angle_gamma   90.00
#
_symmetry.space_group_name_H-M   'P 1'
#
loop_
_entity.id
_entity.type
_entity.pdbx_description
1 polymer ?
#
loop_
_entity_poly.entity_id
_entity_poly.type
_entity_poly.pdbx_seq_one_letter_code
_entity_poly.pdbx_strand_id
1 'polypeptide(L)' 'MYLRSFIKGRKKYYYIAKAVRKGAQVIQKSILYIGTADTLYEKLISLKKK' A
#
# COMPACT_ATOMS: atom_id res chain seq x y z
N MET A 1 0.08 -8.73 1.52
CA MET A 1 0.11 -7.25 1.57
C MET A 1 0.32 -6.78 0.14
N TYR A 2 -0.53 -5.91 -0.40
CA TYR A 2 -0.47 -5.53 -1.82
C TYR A 2 -0.07 -4.06 -1.95
N LEU A 3 0.92 -3.79 -2.80
CA LEU A 3 1.29 -2.45 -3.20
C LEU A 3 0.54 -2.07 -4.48
N ARG A 4 -0.11 -0.92 -4.47
CA ARG A 4 -0.82 -0.36 -5.63
C ARG A 4 -0.53 1.12 -5.76
N SER A 5 -0.82 1.68 -6.93
CA SER A 5 -0.70 3.12 -7.18
C SER A 5 -1.99 3.69 -7.75
N PHE A 6 -2.25 4.97 -7.48
CA PHE A 6 -3.30 5.75 -8.12
C PHE A 6 -2.80 7.16 -8.41
N ILE A 7 -3.47 7.87 -9.32
CA ILE A 7 -3.15 9.26 -9.66
C ILE A 7 -4.23 10.14 -9.06
N LYS A 8 -3.82 11.24 -8.42
CA LYS A 8 -4.72 12.28 -7.93
C LYS A 8 -4.17 13.64 -8.37
N GLY A 9 -4.90 14.31 -9.25
CA GLY A 9 -4.41 15.51 -9.95
C GLY A 9 -3.19 15.16 -10.81
N ARG A 10 -2.08 15.90 -10.62
CA ARG A 10 -0.81 15.68 -11.34
C ARG A 10 0.19 14.79 -10.58
N LYS A 11 -0.20 14.23 -9.42
CA LYS A 11 0.70 13.46 -8.55
C LYS A 11 0.29 11.99 -8.50
N LYS A 12 1.28 11.10 -8.54
CA LYS A 12 1.12 9.65 -8.37
C LYS A 12 1.35 9.28 -6.90
N TYR A 13 0.39 8.56 -6.34
CA TYR A 13 0.40 8.08 -4.98
C TYR A 13 0.50 6.56 -4.95
N TYR A 14 1.10 6.04 -3.90
CA TYR A 14 1.24 4.63 -3.64
C TYR A 14 0.58 4.28 -2.32
N TYR A 15 0.01 3.09 -2.26
CA TYR A 15 -0.64 2.61 -1.06
C TYR A 15 -0.44 1.13 -0.84
N ILE A 16 -0.40 0.79 0.44
CA ILE A 16 -0.32 -0.58 0.92
C ILE A 16 -1.68 -0.97 1.44
N ALA A 17 -2.27 -2.02 0.89
CA ALA A 17 -3.53 -2.57 1.37
C ALA A 17 -3.32 -3.95 2.02
N LYS A 18 -3.99 -4.15 3.16
CA LYS A 18 -4.19 -5.48 3.73
C LYS A 18 -5.34 -6.14 2.98
N ALA A 19 -5.07 -7.30 2.41
CA ALA A 19 -6.09 -8.14 1.81
C ALA A 19 -6.07 -9.51 2.47
N VAL A 20 -7.25 -10.11 2.59
CA VAL A 20 -7.44 -11.46 3.10
C VAL A 20 -8.06 -12.29 1.99
N ARG A 21 -7.55 -13.49 1.79
CA ARG A 21 -8.13 -14.45 0.86
C ARG A 21 -9.22 -15.23 1.59
N LYS A 22 -10.46 -15.20 1.07
CA LYS A 22 -11.57 -16.01 1.58
C LYS A 22 -12.01 -16.94 0.45
N GLY A 23 -11.52 -18.18 0.48
CA GLY A 23 -11.70 -19.13 -0.62
C GLY A 23 -11.06 -18.63 -1.93
N ALA A 24 -11.87 -18.50 -2.98
CA ALA A 24 -11.42 -18.02 -4.30
C ALA A 24 -11.32 -16.48 -4.40
N GLN A 25 -11.90 -15.72 -3.47
CA GLN A 25 -11.95 -14.26 -3.54
C GLN A 25 -10.86 -13.59 -2.71
N VAL A 26 -10.28 -12.51 -3.26
CA VAL A 26 -9.34 -11.62 -2.56
C VAL A 26 -10.10 -10.38 -2.10
N ILE A 27 -10.32 -10.26 -0.79
CA ILE A 27 -11.06 -9.13 -0.20
C ILE A 27 -10.04 -8.14 0.36
N GLN A 28 -10.04 -6.92 -0.17
CA GLN A 28 -9.30 -5.80 0.41
C GLN A 28 -10.00 -5.35 1.70
N LYS A 29 -9.31 -5.39 2.84
CA LYS A 29 -9.89 -5.00 4.14
C LYS A 29 -9.63 -3.54 4.49
N SER A 30 -8.37 -3.14 4.54
CA SER A 30 -7.98 -1.81 5.01
C SER A 30 -6.71 -1.32 4.33
N ILE A 31 -6.68 -0.01 4.06
CA ILE A 31 -5.49 0.68 3.57
C ILE A 31 -4.60 0.94 4.78
N LEU A 32 -3.40 0.36 4.77
CA LEU A 32 -2.42 0.49 5.85
C LEU A 32 -1.62 1.78 5.72
N TYR A 33 -1.44 2.27 4.49
CA TYR A 33 -0.59 3.42 4.22
C TYR A 33 -0.92 4.02 2.84
N ILE A 34 -0.88 5.36 2.73
CA ILE A 34 -0.90 6.13 1.48
C ILE A 34 0.24 7.15 1.53
N GLY A 35 0.99 7.29 0.45
CA GLY A 35 2.07 8.26 0.35
C GLY A 35 2.58 8.47 -1.07
N THR A 36 3.62 9.28 -1.22
CA THR A 36 4.40 9.37 -2.46
C THR A 36 5.38 8.19 -2.53
N ALA A 37 6.14 8.09 -3.63
CA ALA A 37 7.17 7.05 -3.75
C ALA A 37 8.21 7.15 -2.63
N ASP A 38 8.66 8.37 -2.33
CA ASP A 38 9.71 8.62 -1.33
C ASP A 38 9.24 8.21 0.07
N THR A 39 8.06 8.68 0.48
CA THR A 39 7.52 8.40 1.81
C THR A 39 7.16 6.91 1.97
N LEU A 40 6.75 6.24 0.89
CA LEU A 40 6.56 4.78 0.89
C LEU A 40 7.88 4.06 1.09
N TYR A 41 8.94 4.46 0.41
CA TYR A 41 10.26 3.85 0.51
C TYR A 41 10.81 3.94 1.94
N GLU A 42 10.74 5.11 2.55
CA GLU A 42 11.10 5.31 3.96
C GLU A 42 10.27 4.39 4.89
N LYS A 43 8.96 4.29 4.63
CA LYS A 43 8.09 3.42 5.43
C LYS A 43 8.47 1.94 5.30
N LEU A 44 8.82 1.48 4.11
CA LEU A 44 9.27 0.11 3.87
C LEU A 44 10.62 -0.18 4.56
N ILE A 45 11.56 0.77 4.55
CA ILE A 45 12.81 0.65 5.30
C ILE A 45 12.54 0.54 6.80
N SER A 46 11.67 1.40 7.34
CA SER A 46 11.29 1.37 8.75
C SER A 46 10.65 0.04 9.15
N LEU A 47 9.81 -0.54 8.30
CA LEU A 47 9.18 -1.84 8.54
C LEU A 47 10.17 -3.00 8.49
N LYS A 48 11.21 -2.93 7.65
CA LYS A 48 12.25 -3.98 7.55
C LYS A 48 13.20 -4.03 8.76
N LYS A 49 13.38 -2.90 9.45
CA LYS A 49 14.25 -2.80 10.64
C LYS A 49 13.60 -3.35 11.92
N LYS A 50 12.31 -3.70 11.88
CA LYS A 50 11.54 -4.28 12.98
C LYS A 50 11.32 -5.76 12.74
#